data_AF-A0AA38YZE1-F1
#
_entry.id   AF-A0AA38YZE1-F1
#
_cell.length_a   1.000
_cell.length_b   1.000
_cell.length_c   1.000
_cell.angle_alpha   90.00
_cell.angle_beta   90.00
_cell.angle_gamma   90.00
#
_symmetry.space_group_name_H-M   'P 1'
#
loop_
_entity.id
_entity.type
_entity.pdbx_description
1 polymer ?
#
loop_
_entity_poly.entity_id
_entity_poly.type
_entity_poly.pdbx_seq_one_letter_code
_entity_poly.pdbx_strand_id
1 'polypeptide(L)'
;MFMFAYLIYKFRRRYLSLDDNIEEFLQNHKSLQLIKYSYYDIKKMTNSFKDKLGQGGFGSVYKGKLKSGRVVAVKVLLMSKADGQDFINEVATIGRIHHINVVQLVGFCIEGSKWALIYDFMPNGSLDKFIFPKHENNTPLSWERLYKIALGVGRGIEYLHQGCDMKILHFDIKPHNILLDEDFTPKVSDFGLAKLYSTDESIVSLTKARGTMGYIAPELFYKNIGCISNKADVYSFGMLLMEMVGKRKNLNALADHSSQIYFPSWIYDKFYQGEDIEMEDATDSEKISVKKMVIVALWCIQMKPTDRPSMSKALKMLEGGIELLQMPPKPALYYDVLKVEDQVSNQVGVPVSSLNAMDTITLTGR
;
A
#
# COMPACT_ATOMS: atom_id res chain seq x y z
N MET A 1 36.05 24.73 12.64
CA MET A 1 35.01 25.43 13.42
C MET A 1 33.91 26.04 12.54
N PHE A 2 34.25 26.79 11.48
CA PHE A 2 33.28 27.42 10.56
C PHE A 2 32.36 26.43 9.82
N MET A 3 32.88 25.29 9.38
CA MET A 3 32.06 24.29 8.67
C MET A 3 30.98 23.66 9.58
N PHE A 4 31.28 23.49 10.86
CA PHE A 4 30.35 22.97 11.86
C PHE A 4 29.26 24.00 12.20
N ALA A 5 29.63 25.27 12.35
CA ALA A 5 28.69 26.37 12.54
C ALA A 5 27.77 26.56 11.31
N TYR A 6 28.31 26.44 10.10
CA TYR A 6 27.53 26.50 8.86
C TYR A 6 26.56 25.33 8.73
N LEU A 7 26.97 24.10 9.09
CA LEU A 7 26.09 22.94 9.13
C LEU A 7 24.96 23.13 10.15
N ILE A 8 25.26 23.62 11.35
CA ILE A 8 24.25 23.92 12.38
C ILE A 8 23.28 25.00 11.89
N TYR A 9 23.78 26.07 11.25
CA TYR A 9 22.95 27.13 10.67
C TYR A 9 22.03 26.58 9.57
N LYS A 10 22.55 25.76 8.65
CA LYS A 10 21.77 25.15 7.57
C LYS A 10 20.74 24.16 8.11
N PHE A 11 21.07 23.40 9.16
CA PHE A 11 20.16 22.46 9.81
C PHE A 11 19.04 23.22 10.54
N ARG A 12 19.37 24.27 11.30
CA ARG A 12 18.39 25.15 11.96
C ARG A 12 17.47 25.86 10.97
N ARG A 13 18.01 26.39 9.87
CA ARG A 13 17.23 27.09 8.84
C ARG A 13 16.27 26.14 8.11
N ARG A 14 16.70 24.92 7.79
CA ARG A 14 15.82 23.88 7.21
C ARG A 14 14.69 23.49 8.17
N TYR A 15 15.01 23.38 9.45
CA TYR A 15 14.05 23.03 10.47
C TYR A 15 12.99 24.12 10.68
N LEU A 16 13.42 25.39 10.74
CA LEU A 16 12.51 26.54 10.78
C LEU A 16 11.57 26.58 9.56
N SER A 17 12.12 26.38 8.34
CA SER A 17 11.26 26.36 7.14
C SER A 17 10.27 25.19 7.11
N LEU A 18 10.61 24.06 7.75
CA LEU A 18 9.71 22.92 7.85
C LEU A 18 8.58 23.18 8.85
N ASP A 19 8.90 23.79 9.99
CA ASP A 19 7.91 24.24 10.97
C ASP A 19 6.96 25.30 10.37
N ASP A 20 7.49 26.28 9.62
CA ASP A 20 6.70 27.32 8.95
C ASP A 20 5.71 26.73 7.93
N ASN A 21 6.16 25.80 7.07
CA ASN A 21 5.31 25.14 6.07
C ASN A 21 4.18 24.32 6.71
N ILE A 22 4.47 23.67 7.84
CA ILE A 22 3.48 22.86 8.57
C ILE A 22 2.50 23.74 9.32
N GLU A 23 2.98 24.83 9.91
CA GLU A 23 2.13 25.79 10.60
C GLU A 23 1.18 26.49 9.63
N GLU A 24 1.68 26.92 8.46
CA GLU A 24 0.85 27.43 7.35
C GLU A 24 -0.17 26.38 6.89
N PHE A 25 0.26 25.12 6.69
CA PHE A 25 -0.64 24.03 6.33
C PHE A 25 -1.76 23.83 7.36
N LEU A 26 -1.43 23.78 8.65
CA LEU A 26 -2.41 23.62 9.73
C LEU A 26 -3.35 24.83 9.84
N GLN A 27 -2.85 26.04 9.60
CA GLN A 27 -3.68 27.25 9.59
C GLN A 27 -4.68 27.24 8.43
N ASN A 28 -4.25 26.77 7.26
CA ASN A 28 -5.11 26.60 6.08
C ASN A 28 -6.10 25.43 6.22
N HIS A 29 -5.87 24.54 7.20
CA HIS A 29 -6.66 23.34 7.45
C HIS A 29 -7.35 23.34 8.83
N LYS A 30 -7.64 24.52 9.40
CA LYS A 30 -8.35 24.66 10.70
C LYS A 30 -9.72 23.98 10.77
N SER A 31 -10.32 23.61 9.64
CA SER A 31 -11.58 22.86 9.57
C SER A 31 -11.44 21.35 9.84
N LEU A 32 -10.22 20.82 9.94
CA LEU A 32 -9.99 19.43 10.34
C LEU A 32 -10.46 19.25 11.79
N GLN A 33 -11.41 18.34 12.04
CA GLN A 33 -11.90 17.99 13.38
C GLN A 33 -10.86 17.17 14.20
N LEU A 34 -9.57 17.38 13.95
CA LEU A 34 -8.46 16.68 14.60
C LEU A 34 -8.01 17.41 15.86
N ILE A 35 -7.69 16.64 16.90
CA ILE A 35 -7.18 17.20 18.15
C ILE A 35 -5.64 17.34 18.06
N LYS A 36 -5.14 18.56 18.29
CA LYS A 36 -3.70 18.80 18.49
C LYS A 36 -3.33 18.49 19.94
N TYR A 37 -2.50 17.48 20.14
CA TYR A 37 -1.97 17.07 21.45
C TYR A 37 -0.57 17.64 21.68
N SER A 38 -0.25 17.89 22.95
CA SER A 38 1.13 18.20 23.34
C SER A 38 1.98 16.93 23.41
N TYR A 39 3.31 17.04 23.35
CA TYR A 39 4.18 15.89 23.55
C TYR A 39 4.08 15.33 24.98
N TYR A 40 3.75 16.18 25.94
CA TYR A 40 3.42 15.74 27.30
C TYR A 40 2.19 14.82 27.30
N ASP A 41 1.14 15.17 26.56
CA ASP A 41 -0.04 14.30 26.40
C ASP A 41 0.33 12.97 25.73
N ILE A 42 1.20 12.99 24.71
CA ILE A 42 1.72 11.77 24.05
C ILE A 42 2.41 10.85 25.06
N LYS A 43 3.34 11.39 25.85
CA LYS A 43 4.02 10.63 26.91
C LYS A 43 3.04 10.08 27.93
N LYS A 44 2.06 10.88 28.35
CA LYS A 44 1.06 10.47 29.33
C LYS A 44 0.16 9.36 28.80
N MET A 45 -0.39 9.50 27.60
CA MET A 45 -1.33 8.52 27.02
C MET A 45 -0.66 7.18 26.71
N THR A 46 0.64 7.18 26.38
CA THR A 46 1.42 5.97 26.09
C THR A 46 2.12 5.37 27.31
N ASN A 47 1.86 5.92 28.50
CA ASN A 47 2.57 5.55 29.73
C ASN A 47 4.10 5.55 29.56
N SER A 48 4.63 6.65 29.02
CA SER A 48 6.04 6.81 28.65
C SER A 48 6.53 5.77 27.63
N PHE A 49 5.73 5.52 26.58
CA PHE A 49 6.06 4.61 25.48
C PHE A 49 6.29 3.15 25.90
N LYS A 50 5.62 2.70 26.95
CA LYS A 50 5.82 1.37 27.54
C LYS A 50 5.44 0.23 26.59
N ASP A 51 4.27 0.33 25.97
CA ASP A 51 3.66 -0.77 25.21
C ASP A 51 3.90 -0.58 23.71
N LYS A 52 5.04 -1.05 23.21
CA LYS A 52 5.39 -0.94 21.78
C LYS A 52 4.64 -2.00 20.96
N LEU A 53 3.91 -1.55 19.94
CA LEU A 53 3.13 -2.39 19.02
C LEU A 53 3.93 -2.81 17.79
N GLY A 54 4.86 -1.95 17.35
CA GLY A 54 5.67 -2.22 16.17
C GLY A 54 6.66 -1.10 15.85
N GLN A 55 7.53 -1.35 14.88
CA GLN A 55 8.45 -0.37 14.33
C GLN A 55 8.64 -0.62 12.83
N GLY A 56 8.61 0.45 12.04
CA GLY A 56 8.86 0.42 10.61
C GLY A 56 9.75 1.58 10.16
N GLY A 57 9.91 1.74 8.84
CA GLY A 57 10.75 2.80 8.27
C GLY A 57 10.29 4.23 8.61
N PHE A 58 9.02 4.40 8.97
CA PHE A 58 8.41 5.70 9.27
C PHE A 58 8.40 6.04 10.76
N GLY A 59 8.71 5.10 11.66
CA GLY A 59 8.62 5.35 13.09
C GLY A 59 8.30 4.13 13.94
N SER A 60 7.97 4.38 15.21
CA SER A 60 7.53 3.36 16.16
C SER A 60 6.08 3.60 16.55
N VAL A 61 5.32 2.52 16.72
CA VAL A 61 3.90 2.58 17.10
C VAL A 61 3.75 2.04 18.52
N TYR A 62 3.01 2.75 19.36
CA TYR A 62 2.78 2.42 20.76
C TYR A 62 1.28 2.35 21.06
N LYS A 63 0.89 1.47 21.98
CA LYS A 63 -0.46 1.48 22.52
C LYS A 63 -0.59 2.65 23.50
N GLY A 64 -1.73 3.31 23.48
CA GLY A 64 -2.05 4.38 24.42
C GLY A 64 -3.51 4.37 24.82
N LYS A 65 -3.85 5.22 25.79
CA LYS A 65 -5.20 5.42 26.28
C LYS A 65 -5.46 6.91 26.50
N LEU A 66 -6.49 7.44 25.84
CA LEU A 66 -6.94 8.81 26.02
C LEU A 66 -7.59 8.99 27.40
N LYS A 67 -7.72 10.25 27.86
CA LYS A 67 -8.42 10.58 29.11
C LYS A 67 -9.87 10.08 29.12
N SER A 68 -10.52 10.03 27.95
CA SER A 68 -11.87 9.48 27.77
C SER A 68 -11.95 7.97 27.97
N GLY A 69 -10.82 7.26 28.08
CA GLY A 69 -10.76 5.80 28.16
C GLY A 69 -10.59 5.11 26.80
N ARG A 70 -10.78 5.82 25.69
CA ARG A 70 -10.56 5.31 24.32
C ARG A 70 -9.12 4.84 24.14
N VAL A 71 -8.95 3.61 23.68
CA VAL A 71 -7.64 3.01 23.38
C VAL A 71 -7.20 3.47 21.99
N VAL A 72 -5.94 3.86 21.87
CA VAL A 72 -5.37 4.45 20.64
C VAL A 72 -4.03 3.81 20.28
N ALA A 73 -3.67 3.90 19.01
CA ALA A 73 -2.34 3.61 18.51
C ALA A 73 -1.61 4.94 18.22
N VAL A 74 -0.43 5.12 18.81
CA VAL A 74 0.37 6.33 18.69
C VAL A 74 1.61 6.03 17.85
N LYS A 75 1.60 6.50 16.59
CA LYS A 75 2.70 6.39 15.64
C LYS A 75 3.64 7.58 15.86
N VAL A 76 4.76 7.37 16.53
CA VAL A 76 5.83 8.36 16.74
C VAL A 76 6.79 8.29 15.56
N LEU A 77 6.94 9.41 14.85
CA LEU A 77 7.67 9.46 13.59
C LEU A 77 9.17 9.69 13.81
N LEU A 78 9.99 9.05 12.98
CA LEU A 78 11.43 9.27 12.94
C LEU A 78 11.76 10.38 11.93
N MET A 79 12.16 11.55 12.43
CA MET A 79 12.69 12.65 11.61
C MET A 79 14.05 12.26 11.03
N SER A 80 14.09 11.49 9.93
CA SER A 80 15.39 11.07 9.38
C SER A 80 15.54 11.10 7.87
N LYS A 81 14.49 11.11 7.03
CA LYS A 81 14.70 10.97 5.56
C LYS A 81 13.75 11.71 4.61
N ALA A 82 12.56 12.11 5.03
CA ALA A 82 11.63 12.89 4.21
C ALA A 82 11.28 14.16 4.98
N ASP A 83 11.26 15.29 4.28
CA ASP A 83 11.06 16.66 4.78
C ASP A 83 9.65 16.89 5.37
N GLY A 84 9.25 16.05 6.33
CA GLY A 84 7.92 16.01 6.92
C GLY A 84 6.76 15.64 5.98
N GLN A 85 7.02 15.41 4.70
CA GLN A 85 5.98 15.25 3.67
C GLN A 85 5.01 14.09 3.94
N ASP A 86 5.48 12.97 4.48
CA ASP A 86 4.62 11.81 4.79
C ASP A 86 3.63 12.16 5.92
N PHE A 87 4.09 12.93 6.92
CA PHE A 87 3.21 13.44 7.97
C PHE A 87 2.19 14.42 7.42
N ILE A 88 2.61 15.38 6.61
CA ILE A 88 1.71 16.36 5.98
C ILE A 88 0.69 15.62 5.11
N ASN A 89 1.13 14.65 4.30
CA ASN A 89 0.27 13.79 3.51
C ASN A 89 -0.77 13.06 4.40
N GLU A 90 -0.34 12.39 5.48
CA GLU A 90 -1.26 11.70 6.38
C GLU A 90 -2.30 12.68 6.97
N VAL A 91 -1.87 13.78 7.60
CA VAL A 91 -2.79 14.75 8.22
C VAL A 91 -3.73 15.40 7.20
N ALA A 92 -3.23 15.76 6.01
CA ALA A 92 -4.03 16.38 4.94
C ALA A 92 -5.07 15.44 4.34
N THR A 93 -4.74 14.16 4.26
CA THR A 93 -5.56 13.15 3.60
C THR A 93 -6.56 12.57 4.60
N ILE A 94 -6.07 11.86 5.62
CA ILE A 94 -6.92 11.06 6.51
C ILE A 94 -7.69 11.92 7.52
N GLY A 95 -7.25 13.15 7.78
CA GLY A 95 -7.94 14.07 8.69
C GLY A 95 -9.36 14.43 8.28
N ARG A 96 -9.72 14.22 7.01
CA ARG A 96 -11.06 14.51 6.45
C ARG A 96 -11.89 13.24 6.21
N ILE A 97 -11.29 12.06 6.36
CA ILE A 97 -11.89 10.80 5.96
C ILE A 97 -12.59 10.16 7.16
N HIS A 98 -13.86 9.82 6.96
CA HIS A 98 -14.65 9.07 7.93
C HIS A 98 -15.38 7.95 7.19
N HIS A 99 -14.84 6.73 7.26
CA HIS A 99 -15.42 5.58 6.60
C HIS A 99 -15.18 4.30 7.42
N ILE A 100 -16.16 3.40 7.45
CA ILE A 100 -16.10 2.17 8.24
C ILE A 100 -14.92 1.26 7.88
N ASN A 101 -14.40 1.36 6.65
CA ASN A 101 -13.25 0.59 6.18
C ASN A 101 -11.95 1.39 6.02
N VAL A 102 -11.85 2.57 6.63
CA VAL A 102 -10.62 3.37 6.68
C VAL A 102 -10.28 3.66 8.14
N VAL A 103 -9.01 3.62 8.51
CA VAL A 103 -8.60 3.90 9.89
C VAL A 103 -8.89 5.35 10.24
N GLN A 104 -9.37 5.62 11.46
CA GLN A 104 -9.65 6.97 11.90
C GLN A 104 -8.41 7.61 12.51
N LEU A 105 -8.00 8.76 11.97
CA LEU A 105 -7.07 9.66 12.65
C LEU A 105 -7.83 10.45 13.70
N VAL A 106 -7.41 10.35 14.96
CA VAL A 106 -8.01 11.01 16.12
C VAL A 106 -7.35 12.37 16.36
N GLY A 107 -6.05 12.45 16.11
CA GLY A 107 -5.30 13.67 16.34
C GLY A 107 -3.84 13.52 16.01
N PHE A 108 -3.08 14.57 16.29
CA PHE A 108 -1.66 14.63 16.00
C PHE A 108 -0.90 15.44 17.06
N CYS A 109 0.41 15.29 17.10
CA CYS A 109 1.33 16.10 17.89
C CYS A 109 2.45 16.59 16.97
N ILE A 110 2.77 17.88 17.07
CA ILE A 110 3.91 18.52 16.40
C ILE A 110 4.53 19.47 17.43
N GLU A 111 5.64 19.04 18.04
CA GLU A 111 6.43 19.87 18.95
C GLU A 111 7.92 19.69 18.66
N GLY A 112 8.50 20.67 17.97
CA GLY A 112 9.86 20.54 17.47
C GLY A 112 10.01 19.24 16.65
N SER A 113 10.93 18.36 17.03
CA SER A 113 11.27 17.15 16.27
C SER A 113 10.41 15.95 16.69
N LYS A 114 9.43 16.18 17.56
CA LYS A 114 8.62 15.15 18.19
C LYS A 114 7.24 15.15 17.55
N TRP A 115 7.13 14.40 16.47
CA TRP A 115 5.88 14.29 15.74
C TRP A 115 5.22 12.94 16.01
N ALA A 116 3.91 12.98 16.21
CA ALA A 116 3.13 11.77 16.39
C ALA A 116 1.75 11.88 15.76
N LEU A 117 1.24 10.74 15.33
CA LEU A 117 -0.12 10.56 14.84
C LEU A 117 -0.86 9.59 15.76
N ILE A 118 -2.10 9.93 16.10
CA ILE A 118 -2.92 9.17 17.04
C ILE A 118 -4.09 8.60 16.26
N TYR A 119 -4.16 7.28 16.19
CA TYR A 119 -5.18 6.52 15.49
C TYR A 119 -6.03 5.72 16.46
N ASP A 120 -7.20 5.28 16.01
CA ASP A 120 -7.91 4.20 16.69
C ASP A 120 -7.05 2.94 16.79
N PHE A 121 -7.11 2.28 17.95
CA PHE A 121 -6.39 1.03 18.16
C PHE A 121 -7.14 -0.14 17.52
N MET A 122 -6.39 -0.94 16.75
CA MET A 122 -6.89 -2.13 16.06
C MET A 122 -6.40 -3.38 16.80
N PRO A 123 -7.24 -4.02 17.64
CA PRO A 123 -6.80 -5.09 18.55
C PRO A 123 -6.27 -6.33 17.84
N ASN A 124 -6.83 -6.68 16.67
CA ASN A 124 -6.40 -7.83 15.89
C ASN A 124 -5.14 -7.54 15.05
N GLY A 125 -4.69 -6.29 14.99
CA GLY A 125 -3.50 -5.90 14.24
C GLY A 125 -3.71 -5.99 12.72
N SER A 126 -2.65 -6.33 11.99
CA SER A 126 -2.62 -6.33 10.53
C SER A 126 -2.97 -7.68 9.91
N LEU A 127 -3.55 -7.66 8.71
CA LEU A 127 -4.04 -8.85 7.99
C LEU A 127 -2.93 -9.84 7.62
N ASP A 128 -1.69 -9.37 7.38
CA ASP A 128 -0.53 -10.22 7.12
C ASP A 128 -0.33 -11.32 8.19
N LYS A 129 -0.69 -11.02 9.44
CA LYS A 129 -0.60 -11.96 10.57
C LYS A 129 -1.54 -13.15 10.50
N PHE A 130 -2.53 -13.11 9.62
CA PHE A 130 -3.58 -14.13 9.48
C PHE A 130 -3.51 -14.89 8.16
N ILE A 131 -2.87 -14.32 7.14
CA ILE A 131 -2.78 -14.94 5.81
C ILE A 131 -1.41 -15.58 5.54
N PHE A 132 -0.38 -15.30 6.35
CA PHE A 132 0.93 -15.94 6.18
C PHE A 132 1.23 -16.95 7.30
N PRO A 133 1.68 -18.18 6.96
CA PRO A 133 1.89 -19.27 7.92
C PRO A 133 2.94 -19.00 9.01
N LYS A 134 3.78 -17.98 8.83
CA LYS A 134 4.92 -17.69 9.72
C LYS A 134 4.55 -17.10 11.08
N HIS A 135 3.26 -16.84 11.33
CA HIS A 135 2.77 -16.31 12.59
C HIS A 135 2.14 -17.44 13.41
N GLU A 136 2.99 -18.28 14.02
CA GLU A 136 2.63 -19.53 14.73
C GLU A 136 1.58 -19.38 15.86
N ASN A 137 1.31 -18.15 16.30
CA ASN A 137 0.41 -17.87 17.42
C ASN A 137 -1.03 -17.48 17.00
N ASN A 138 -1.31 -17.34 15.70
CA ASN A 138 -2.62 -16.89 15.23
C ASN A 138 -3.37 -18.01 14.50
N THR A 139 -4.62 -18.23 14.90
CA THR A 139 -5.53 -19.11 14.15
C THR A 139 -5.81 -18.52 12.77
N PRO A 140 -5.67 -19.29 11.68
CA PRO A 140 -6.02 -18.85 10.34
C PRO A 140 -7.49 -18.41 10.26
N LEU A 141 -7.77 -17.39 9.45
CA LEU A 141 -9.15 -16.96 9.20
C LEU A 141 -9.87 -17.93 8.25
N SER A 142 -11.17 -18.11 8.48
CA SER A 142 -12.05 -18.84 7.54
C SER A 142 -12.14 -18.11 6.19
N TRP A 143 -12.50 -18.86 5.15
CA TRP A 143 -12.65 -18.29 3.81
C TRP A 143 -13.78 -17.27 3.75
N GLU A 144 -14.89 -17.53 4.44
CA GLU A 144 -15.98 -16.57 4.57
C GLU A 144 -15.50 -15.24 5.17
N ARG A 145 -14.68 -15.30 6.23
CA ARG A 145 -14.13 -14.09 6.86
C ARG A 145 -13.16 -13.36 5.94
N LEU A 146 -12.27 -14.08 5.26
CA LEU A 146 -11.35 -13.48 4.28
C LEU A 146 -12.12 -12.79 3.14
N TYR A 147 -13.20 -13.39 2.65
CA TYR A 147 -14.04 -12.79 1.63
C TYR A 147 -14.73 -11.50 2.13
N LYS A 148 -15.27 -11.49 3.37
CA LYS A 148 -15.82 -10.26 3.98
C LYS A 148 -14.75 -9.17 4.14
N ILE A 149 -13.54 -9.55 4.52
CA ILE A 149 -12.39 -8.63 4.60
C ILE A 149 -12.07 -8.07 3.22
N ALA A 150 -12.02 -8.90 2.18
CA ALA A 150 -11.77 -8.45 0.81
C ALA A 150 -12.80 -7.40 0.35
N LEU A 151 -14.09 -7.65 0.61
CA LEU A 151 -15.16 -6.69 0.33
C LEU A 151 -14.99 -5.39 1.10
N GLY A 152 -14.71 -5.47 2.41
CA GLY A 152 -14.48 -4.27 3.23
C GLY A 152 -13.29 -3.45 2.76
N VAL A 153 -12.17 -4.08 2.43
CA VAL A 153 -11.01 -3.37 1.84
C VAL A 153 -11.40 -2.71 0.52
N GLY A 154 -12.09 -3.43 -0.37
CA GLY A 154 -12.55 -2.89 -1.64
C GLY A 154 -13.45 -1.66 -1.47
N ARG A 155 -14.39 -1.68 -0.52
CA ARG A 155 -15.26 -0.55 -0.16
C ARG A 155 -14.47 0.63 0.38
N GLY A 156 -13.46 0.38 1.20
CA GLY A 156 -12.52 1.40 1.65
C GLY A 156 -11.82 2.10 0.49
N ILE A 157 -11.28 1.34 -0.45
CA ILE A 157 -10.58 1.90 -1.63
C ILE A 157 -11.56 2.63 -2.56
N GLU A 158 -12.74 2.05 -2.80
CA GLU A 158 -13.79 2.71 -3.59
C GLU A 158 -14.13 4.08 -2.98
N TYR A 159 -14.36 4.14 -1.67
CA TYR A 159 -14.61 5.41 -0.98
C TYR A 159 -13.48 6.42 -1.19
N LEU A 160 -12.21 6.00 -1.12
CA LEU A 160 -11.07 6.90 -1.40
C LEU A 160 -11.08 7.44 -2.85
N HIS A 161 -11.52 6.63 -3.82
CA HIS A 161 -11.47 6.99 -5.23
C HIS A 161 -12.62 7.90 -5.67
N GLN A 162 -13.82 7.74 -5.08
CA GLN A 162 -15.04 8.42 -5.55
C GLN A 162 -15.99 8.90 -4.45
N GLY A 163 -15.74 8.56 -3.18
CA GLY A 163 -16.61 8.91 -2.04
C GLY A 163 -16.20 10.17 -1.28
N CYS A 164 -15.09 10.79 -1.68
CA CYS A 164 -14.55 12.01 -1.08
C CYS A 164 -14.66 13.18 -2.07
N ASP A 165 -14.67 14.43 -1.54
CA ASP A 165 -14.64 15.66 -2.35
C ASP A 165 -13.39 15.76 -3.25
N MET A 166 -12.33 15.05 -2.86
CA MET A 166 -11.11 14.89 -3.63
C MET A 166 -10.84 13.40 -3.83
N LYS A 167 -10.29 13.05 -4.99
CA LYS A 167 -9.85 11.69 -5.28
C LYS A 167 -8.57 11.40 -4.51
N ILE A 168 -8.56 10.34 -3.72
CA ILE A 168 -7.42 9.95 -2.90
C ILE A 168 -6.82 8.66 -3.47
N LEU A 169 -5.55 8.72 -3.87
CA LEU A 169 -4.78 7.55 -4.25
C LEU A 169 -3.90 7.12 -3.09
N HIS A 170 -3.99 5.85 -2.70
CA HIS A 170 -3.30 5.33 -1.51
C HIS A 170 -1.84 4.95 -1.79
N PHE A 171 -1.58 4.28 -2.91
CA PHE A 171 -0.28 3.78 -3.38
C PHE A 171 0.44 2.72 -2.51
N ASP A 172 -0.08 2.39 -1.32
CA ASP A 172 0.51 1.36 -0.46
C ASP A 172 -0.51 0.34 0.08
N ILE A 173 -1.42 -0.14 -0.78
CA ILE A 173 -2.36 -1.21 -0.43
C ILE A 173 -1.61 -2.55 -0.38
N LYS A 174 -1.56 -3.15 0.80
CA LYS A 174 -0.90 -4.45 1.08
C LYS A 174 -1.42 -5.02 2.41
N PRO A 175 -1.28 -6.33 2.68
CA PRO A 175 -1.83 -6.94 3.90
C PRO A 175 -1.36 -6.29 5.21
N HIS A 176 -0.12 -5.80 5.26
CA HIS A 176 0.42 -5.10 6.44
C HIS A 176 -0.33 -3.80 6.78
N ASN A 177 -0.87 -3.13 5.76
CA ASN A 177 -1.58 -1.86 5.89
C ASN A 177 -3.11 -2.04 5.99
N ILE A 178 -3.60 -3.28 6.02
CA ILE A 178 -4.99 -3.59 6.34
C ILE A 178 -5.06 -4.01 7.80
N LEU A 179 -5.53 -3.10 8.65
CA LEU A 179 -5.72 -3.37 10.07
C LEU A 179 -7.11 -3.95 10.32
N LEU A 180 -7.26 -4.70 11.41
CA LEU A 180 -8.48 -5.40 11.78
C LEU A 180 -8.94 -4.92 13.16
N ASP A 181 -10.16 -4.41 13.23
CA ASP A 181 -10.79 -4.09 14.51
C ASP A 181 -11.25 -5.36 15.25
N GLU A 182 -11.91 -5.20 16.40
CA GLU A 182 -12.34 -6.30 17.27
C GLU A 182 -13.22 -7.33 16.54
N ASP A 183 -14.06 -6.87 15.61
CA ASP A 183 -14.97 -7.70 14.82
C ASP A 183 -14.33 -8.23 13.52
N PHE A 184 -13.02 -8.05 13.33
CA PHE A 184 -12.29 -8.31 12.09
C PHE A 184 -12.80 -7.49 10.90
N THR A 185 -13.40 -6.32 11.14
CA THR A 185 -13.72 -5.38 10.06
C THR A 185 -12.42 -4.71 9.60
N PRO A 186 -12.11 -4.73 8.29
CA PRO A 186 -10.86 -4.18 7.79
C PRO A 186 -10.87 -2.66 7.76
N LYS A 187 -9.73 -2.07 8.12
CA LYS A 187 -9.43 -0.65 8.01
C LYS A 187 -8.18 -0.46 7.15
N VAL A 188 -8.33 0.21 6.01
CA VAL A 188 -7.19 0.68 5.21
C VAL A 188 -6.43 1.72 6.03
N SER A 189 -5.11 1.57 6.13
CA SER A 189 -4.23 2.40 6.96
C SER A 189 -2.93 2.77 6.24
N ASP A 190 -2.14 3.63 6.87
CA ASP A 190 -0.83 4.12 6.39
C ASP A 190 -0.89 4.98 5.11
N PHE A 191 -1.38 6.21 5.28
CA PHE A 191 -1.58 7.18 4.20
C PHE A 191 -0.32 8.01 3.89
N GLY A 192 0.87 7.63 4.38
CA GLY A 192 2.11 8.38 4.17
C GLY A 192 2.44 8.66 2.70
N LEU A 193 2.14 7.68 1.84
CA LEU A 193 2.37 7.78 0.40
C LEU A 193 1.19 8.39 -0.38
N ALA A 194 0.05 8.60 0.29
CA ALA A 194 -1.18 9.00 -0.36
C ALA A 194 -1.10 10.39 -1.01
N LYS A 195 -1.95 10.61 -2.00
CA LYS A 195 -2.09 11.87 -2.75
C LYS A 195 -3.54 12.20 -3.05
N LEU A 196 -3.87 13.48 -2.93
CA LEU A 196 -5.17 14.05 -3.27
C LEU A 196 -5.11 14.66 -4.67
N TYR A 197 -6.14 14.42 -5.46
CA TYR A 197 -6.34 14.94 -6.81
C TYR A 197 -7.75 15.51 -6.94
N SER A 198 -7.94 16.41 -7.90
CA SER A 198 -9.29 16.82 -8.25
C SER A 198 -10.09 15.62 -8.78
N THR A 199 -11.40 15.59 -8.55
CA THR A 199 -12.27 14.52 -9.06
C THR A 199 -12.22 14.43 -10.59
N ASP A 200 -12.03 15.57 -11.26
CA ASP A 200 -11.97 15.71 -12.71
C ASP A 200 -10.65 15.23 -13.32
N GLU A 201 -9.59 15.09 -12.50
CA GLU A 201 -8.29 14.60 -12.97
C GLU A 201 -8.34 13.08 -13.12
N SER A 202 -8.20 12.62 -14.37
CA SER A 202 -8.10 11.19 -14.71
C SER A 202 -6.66 10.66 -14.70
N ILE A 203 -5.69 11.55 -14.92
CA ILE A 203 -4.27 11.25 -15.03
C ILE A 203 -3.49 11.98 -13.95
N VAL A 204 -2.60 11.25 -13.30
CA VAL A 204 -1.79 11.72 -12.20
C VAL A 204 -0.33 11.84 -12.62
N SER A 205 0.29 12.98 -12.30
CA SER A 205 1.74 13.15 -12.43
C SER A 205 2.44 12.82 -11.11
N LEU A 206 3.32 11.82 -11.12
CA LEU A 206 4.20 11.49 -9.99
C LEU A 206 5.64 11.88 -10.31
N THR A 207 6.29 12.56 -9.37
CA THR A 207 7.70 12.95 -9.48
C THR A 207 8.67 11.84 -9.11
N LYS A 208 8.23 10.81 -8.37
CA LYS A 208 9.01 9.62 -8.00
C LYS A 208 8.09 8.41 -7.88
N ALA A 209 8.59 7.23 -8.24
CA ALA A 209 7.92 5.96 -7.96
C ALA A 209 7.74 5.78 -6.43
N ARG A 210 6.59 5.25 -6.02
CA ARG A 210 6.17 5.07 -4.63
C ARG A 210 5.42 3.75 -4.48
N GLY A 211 5.44 3.19 -3.28
CA GLY A 211 4.72 1.97 -2.91
C GLY A 211 5.65 0.84 -2.48
N THR A 212 5.08 -0.32 -2.21
CA THR A 212 5.82 -1.52 -1.78
C THR A 212 6.03 -2.50 -2.93
N MET A 213 7.27 -2.93 -3.15
CA MET A 213 7.63 -3.92 -4.16
C MET A 213 6.74 -5.17 -4.07
N GLY A 214 6.21 -5.62 -5.21
CA GLY A 214 5.22 -6.71 -5.29
C GLY A 214 3.76 -6.23 -5.32
N TYR A 215 3.48 -4.99 -4.93
CA TYR A 215 2.14 -4.37 -5.01
C TYR A 215 2.10 -3.14 -5.92
N ILE A 216 3.26 -2.60 -6.32
CA ILE A 216 3.36 -1.45 -7.22
C ILE A 216 2.88 -1.83 -8.62
N ALA A 217 1.97 -1.03 -9.16
CA ALA A 217 1.45 -1.22 -10.51
C ALA A 217 2.53 -0.92 -11.58
N PRO A 218 2.59 -1.68 -12.70
CA PRO A 218 3.64 -1.55 -13.71
C PRO A 218 3.83 -0.13 -14.26
N GLU A 219 2.76 0.62 -14.47
CA GLU A 219 2.78 1.97 -15.03
C GLU A 219 3.51 3.01 -14.16
N LEU A 220 3.78 2.71 -12.88
CA LEU A 220 4.60 3.57 -12.02
C LEU A 220 6.09 3.51 -12.36
N PHE A 221 6.53 2.46 -13.06
CA PHE A 221 7.90 2.31 -13.56
C PHE A 221 7.97 2.50 -15.08
N TYR A 222 6.96 1.99 -15.80
CA TYR A 222 6.95 1.90 -17.26
C TYR A 222 5.92 2.86 -17.86
N LYS A 223 6.39 4.07 -18.21
CA LYS A 223 5.54 5.13 -18.76
C LYS A 223 4.90 4.78 -20.11
N ASN A 224 5.45 3.79 -20.83
CA ASN A 224 4.90 3.28 -22.09
C ASN A 224 3.67 2.37 -21.90
N ILE A 225 3.41 1.85 -20.69
CA ILE A 225 2.29 0.95 -20.42
C ILE A 225 0.98 1.71 -20.17
N GLY A 226 1.07 2.97 -19.73
CA GLY A 226 -0.08 3.84 -19.54
C GLY A 226 0.18 4.95 -18.53
N CYS A 227 -0.82 5.81 -18.36
CA CYS A 227 -0.80 6.88 -17.38
C CYS A 227 -1.16 6.39 -15.98
N ILE A 228 -0.55 7.00 -14.96
CA ILE A 228 -0.85 6.71 -13.56
C ILE A 228 -2.23 7.27 -13.23
N SER A 229 -3.05 6.47 -12.55
CA SER A 229 -4.42 6.80 -12.15
C SER A 229 -4.80 5.98 -10.92
N ASN A 230 -6.07 6.03 -10.52
CA ASN A 230 -6.61 5.19 -9.45
C ASN A 230 -6.52 3.68 -9.72
N LYS A 231 -6.24 3.30 -10.96
CA LYS A 231 -5.95 1.92 -11.36
C LYS A 231 -4.68 1.34 -10.74
N ALA A 232 -3.80 2.18 -10.20
CA ALA A 232 -2.65 1.72 -9.43
C ALA A 232 -3.08 1.01 -8.13
N ASP A 233 -4.03 1.60 -7.38
CA ASP A 233 -4.57 0.98 -6.17
C ASP A 233 -5.41 -0.26 -6.49
N VAL A 234 -6.10 -0.28 -7.64
CA VAL A 234 -6.83 -1.47 -8.13
C VAL A 234 -5.84 -2.63 -8.34
N TYR A 235 -4.69 -2.38 -8.94
CA TYR A 235 -3.65 -3.39 -9.11
C TYR A 235 -3.16 -3.92 -7.77
N SER A 236 -2.83 -3.03 -6.83
CA SER A 236 -2.40 -3.42 -5.48
C SER A 236 -3.47 -4.22 -4.74
N PHE A 237 -4.76 -3.89 -4.92
CA PHE A 237 -5.89 -4.66 -4.40
C PHE A 237 -5.94 -6.07 -5.01
N GLY A 238 -5.75 -6.21 -6.31
CA GLY A 238 -5.65 -7.52 -6.96
C GLY A 238 -4.49 -8.37 -6.40
N MET A 239 -3.32 -7.77 -6.19
CA MET A 239 -2.18 -8.45 -5.57
C MET A 239 -2.46 -8.86 -4.13
N LEU A 240 -3.17 -8.04 -3.36
CA LEU A 240 -3.65 -8.36 -2.00
C LEU A 240 -4.60 -9.57 -2.03
N LEU A 241 -5.60 -9.59 -2.92
CA LEU A 241 -6.52 -10.71 -3.05
C LEU A 241 -5.79 -12.02 -3.38
N MET A 242 -4.77 -11.97 -4.24
CA MET A 242 -3.95 -13.14 -4.56
C MET A 242 -3.24 -13.72 -3.34
N GLU A 243 -2.67 -12.86 -2.48
CA GLU A 243 -2.02 -13.36 -1.26
C GLU A 243 -3.04 -13.89 -0.24
N MET A 244 -4.24 -13.30 -0.18
CA MET A 244 -5.32 -13.80 0.67
C MET A 244 -5.78 -15.19 0.24
N VAL A 245 -5.97 -15.41 -1.07
CA VAL A 245 -6.35 -16.72 -1.62
C VAL A 245 -5.22 -17.73 -1.47
N GLY A 246 -3.99 -17.35 -1.83
CA GLY A 246 -2.85 -18.26 -1.78
C GLY A 246 -2.37 -18.57 -0.36
N LYS A 247 -2.77 -17.77 0.64
CA LYS A 247 -2.24 -17.81 2.01
C LYS A 247 -0.70 -17.84 2.03
N ARG A 248 -0.09 -17.11 1.09
CA ARG A 248 1.37 -17.05 0.86
C ARG A 248 1.73 -15.78 0.12
N LYS A 249 3.02 -15.44 0.13
CA LYS A 249 3.54 -14.37 -0.72
C LYS A 249 3.41 -14.75 -2.20
N ASN A 250 3.05 -13.75 -3.01
CA ASN A 250 2.84 -13.95 -4.46
C ASN A 250 4.10 -14.47 -5.16
N LEU A 251 5.27 -14.02 -4.73
CA LEU A 251 6.57 -14.55 -5.14
C LEU A 251 7.06 -15.54 -4.10
N ASN A 252 7.29 -16.79 -4.50
CA ASN A 252 8.01 -17.78 -3.71
C ASN A 252 9.20 -18.30 -4.51
N ALA A 253 10.38 -17.74 -4.25
CA ALA A 253 11.62 -18.15 -4.92
C ALA A 253 12.06 -19.59 -4.56
N LEU A 254 11.44 -20.19 -3.53
CA LEU A 254 11.75 -21.54 -3.04
C LEU A 254 10.72 -22.58 -3.52
N ALA A 255 9.89 -22.28 -4.52
CA ALA A 255 8.92 -23.23 -5.04
C ALA A 255 9.62 -24.37 -5.80
N ASP A 256 9.18 -25.62 -5.57
CA ASP A 256 9.75 -26.83 -6.19
C ASP A 256 9.57 -26.86 -7.72
N HIS A 257 8.57 -26.14 -8.23
CA HIS A 257 8.29 -26.02 -9.66
C HIS A 257 8.32 -24.55 -10.10
N SER A 258 8.95 -24.29 -11.25
CA SER A 258 9.08 -22.95 -11.82
C SER A 258 7.73 -22.28 -12.08
N SER A 259 6.70 -23.07 -12.43
CA SER A 259 5.33 -22.58 -12.62
C SER A 259 4.69 -22.05 -11.34
N GLN A 260 5.13 -22.49 -10.16
CA GLN A 260 4.61 -22.07 -8.85
C GLN A 260 5.37 -20.88 -8.23
N ILE A 261 6.41 -20.37 -8.89
CA ILE A 261 7.21 -19.26 -8.37
C ILE A 261 6.35 -17.99 -8.24
N TYR A 262 5.49 -17.74 -9.22
CA TYR A 262 4.58 -16.60 -9.23
C TYR A 262 3.12 -17.06 -9.16
N PHE A 263 2.53 -16.92 -7.97
CA PHE A 263 1.21 -17.42 -7.65
C PHE A 263 0.12 -16.97 -8.62
N PRO A 264 0.05 -15.69 -9.06
CA PRO A 264 -0.99 -15.26 -10.00
C PRO A 264 -0.95 -15.95 -11.37
N SER A 265 0.24 -16.29 -11.89
CA SER A 265 0.34 -17.05 -13.15
C SER A 265 -0.03 -18.51 -12.93
N TRP A 266 0.43 -19.11 -11.84
CA TRP A 266 0.12 -20.49 -11.50
C TRP A 266 -1.39 -20.72 -11.36
N ILE A 267 -2.07 -19.84 -10.61
CA ILE A 267 -3.50 -19.99 -10.35
C ILE A 267 -4.34 -19.75 -11.61
N TYR A 268 -3.89 -18.84 -12.49
CA TYR A 268 -4.51 -18.64 -13.80
C TYR A 268 -4.53 -19.94 -14.60
N ASP A 269 -3.37 -20.62 -14.70
CA ASP A 269 -3.24 -21.84 -15.50
C ASP A 269 -4.11 -22.98 -14.98
N LYS A 270 -4.24 -23.11 -13.66
CA LYS A 270 -5.18 -24.06 -13.03
C LYS A 270 -6.63 -23.77 -13.41
N PHE A 271 -7.08 -22.53 -13.21
CA PHE A 271 -8.47 -22.15 -13.48
C PHE A 271 -8.82 -22.25 -14.96
N TYR A 272 -7.86 -21.92 -15.84
CA TYR A 272 -8.03 -22.05 -17.28
C TYR A 272 -8.21 -23.51 -17.71
N GLN A 273 -7.57 -24.46 -17.01
CA GLN A 273 -7.71 -25.90 -17.23
C GLN A 273 -8.97 -26.49 -16.57
N GLY A 274 -9.77 -25.67 -15.88
CA GLY A 274 -10.96 -26.13 -15.16
C GLY A 274 -10.64 -26.79 -13.81
N GLU A 275 -9.41 -26.67 -13.32
CA GLU A 275 -9.05 -27.10 -11.96
C GLU A 275 -9.52 -26.07 -10.93
N ASP A 276 -9.90 -26.55 -9.74
CA ASP A 276 -10.18 -25.72 -8.57
C ASP A 276 -8.99 -25.73 -7.59
N ILE A 277 -9.00 -24.81 -6.62
CA ILE A 277 -8.03 -24.81 -5.52
C ILE A 277 -8.42 -25.90 -4.54
N GLU A 278 -7.47 -26.75 -4.16
CA GLU A 278 -7.63 -27.68 -3.05
C GLU A 278 -7.84 -26.88 -1.77
N MET A 279 -9.06 -26.97 -1.23
CA MET A 279 -9.47 -26.32 0.02
C MET A 279 -10.07 -27.39 0.92
N GLU A 280 -9.25 -27.95 1.80
CA GLU A 280 -9.71 -28.87 2.84
C GLU A 280 -10.80 -28.19 3.69
N ASP A 281 -11.87 -28.92 3.97
CA ASP A 281 -13.01 -28.51 4.82
C ASP A 281 -13.76 -27.24 4.39
N ALA A 282 -13.61 -26.76 3.15
CA ALA A 282 -14.35 -25.59 2.65
C ALA A 282 -15.76 -25.95 2.12
N THR A 283 -16.75 -25.15 2.52
CA THR A 283 -18.12 -25.23 1.99
C THR A 283 -18.19 -24.80 0.53
N ASP A 284 -19.21 -25.23 -0.22
CA ASP A 284 -19.35 -24.83 -1.64
C ASP A 284 -19.51 -23.33 -1.81
N SER A 285 -20.17 -22.64 -0.86
CA SER A 285 -20.25 -21.19 -0.83
C SER A 285 -18.89 -20.51 -0.67
N GLU A 286 -17.99 -21.09 0.14
CA GLU A 286 -16.63 -20.58 0.31
C GLU A 286 -15.81 -20.82 -0.96
N LYS A 287 -15.95 -21.98 -1.60
CA LYS A 287 -15.28 -22.26 -2.88
C LYS A 287 -15.69 -21.25 -3.95
N ILE A 288 -16.98 -20.96 -4.06
CA ILE A 288 -17.51 -19.93 -4.96
C ILE A 288 -16.90 -18.55 -4.62
N SER A 289 -16.85 -18.19 -3.34
CA SER A 289 -16.29 -16.90 -2.89
C SER A 289 -14.81 -16.76 -3.25
N VAL A 290 -14.02 -17.81 -3.04
CA VAL A 290 -12.60 -17.87 -3.43
C VAL A 290 -12.46 -17.77 -4.96
N LYS A 291 -13.29 -18.48 -5.72
CA LYS A 291 -13.30 -18.42 -7.19
C LYS A 291 -13.54 -16.99 -7.71
N LYS A 292 -14.52 -16.28 -7.12
CA LYS A 292 -14.76 -14.86 -7.43
C LYS A 292 -13.55 -14.00 -7.09
N MET A 293 -12.92 -14.18 -5.94
CA MET A 293 -11.72 -13.44 -5.54
C MET A 293 -10.59 -13.63 -6.55
N VAL A 294 -10.33 -14.86 -7.00
CA VAL A 294 -9.30 -15.15 -8.01
C VAL A 294 -9.59 -14.44 -9.32
N ILE A 295 -10.80 -14.57 -9.86
CA ILE A 295 -11.16 -13.97 -11.16
C ILE A 295 -11.06 -12.44 -11.08
N VAL A 296 -11.61 -11.83 -10.03
CA VAL A 296 -11.53 -10.38 -9.83
C VAL A 296 -10.08 -9.93 -9.65
N ALA A 297 -9.28 -10.66 -8.88
CA ALA A 297 -7.87 -10.36 -8.71
C ALA A 297 -7.11 -10.39 -10.04
N LEU A 298 -7.36 -11.40 -10.89
CA LEU A 298 -6.75 -11.50 -12.22
C LEU A 298 -7.13 -10.30 -13.13
N TRP A 299 -8.37 -9.82 -13.04
CA TRP A 299 -8.82 -8.61 -13.74
C TRP A 299 -8.12 -7.35 -13.19
N CYS A 300 -7.93 -7.28 -11.88
CA CYS A 300 -7.27 -6.15 -11.23
C CYS A 300 -5.77 -6.06 -11.56
N ILE A 301 -5.08 -7.17 -11.80
CA ILE A 301 -3.62 -7.19 -12.05
C ILE A 301 -3.22 -7.15 -13.53
N GLN A 302 -4.14 -6.79 -14.43
CA GLN A 302 -3.81 -6.64 -15.86
C GLN A 302 -2.69 -5.61 -16.07
N MET A 303 -1.81 -5.85 -17.05
CA MET A 303 -0.64 -5.00 -17.28
C MET A 303 -1.03 -3.56 -17.60
N LYS A 304 -1.95 -3.36 -18.56
CA LYS A 304 -2.43 -2.03 -18.92
C LYS A 304 -3.46 -1.53 -17.90
N PRO A 305 -3.33 -0.30 -17.38
CA PRO A 305 -4.30 0.27 -16.44
C PRO A 305 -5.73 0.36 -16.99
N THR A 306 -5.88 0.54 -18.31
CA THR A 306 -7.17 0.63 -19.00
C THR A 306 -7.98 -0.66 -18.91
N ASP A 307 -7.29 -1.79 -18.86
CA ASP A 307 -7.90 -3.12 -18.93
C ASP A 307 -8.38 -3.58 -17.54
N ARG A 308 -7.87 -2.94 -16.48
CA ARG A 308 -8.30 -3.17 -15.09
C ARG A 308 -9.71 -2.59 -14.88
N PRO A 309 -10.58 -3.22 -14.08
CA PRO A 309 -11.85 -2.62 -13.68
C PRO A 309 -11.64 -1.35 -12.82
N SER A 310 -12.69 -0.56 -12.65
CA SER A 310 -12.74 0.39 -11.52
C SER A 310 -12.96 -0.37 -10.22
N MET A 311 -12.62 0.22 -9.06
CA MET A 311 -12.91 -0.42 -7.78
C MET A 311 -14.40 -0.72 -7.59
N SER A 312 -15.28 0.18 -8.02
CA SER A 312 -16.73 -0.06 -7.99
C SER A 312 -17.15 -1.27 -8.83
N LYS A 313 -16.56 -1.41 -10.04
CA LYS A 313 -16.82 -2.58 -10.88
C LYS A 313 -16.25 -3.85 -10.25
N ALA A 314 -15.05 -3.81 -9.67
CA ALA A 314 -14.45 -4.95 -8.99
C ALA A 314 -15.30 -5.42 -7.79
N LEU A 315 -15.87 -4.49 -7.00
CA LEU A 315 -16.80 -4.81 -5.92
C LEU A 315 -18.08 -5.46 -6.45
N LYS A 316 -18.71 -4.90 -7.50
CA LYS A 316 -19.88 -5.52 -8.15
C LYS A 316 -19.58 -6.93 -8.66
N MET A 317 -18.37 -7.17 -9.17
CA MET A 317 -17.95 -8.51 -9.60
C MET A 317 -17.77 -9.46 -8.42
N LEU A 318 -17.24 -8.99 -7.28
CA LEU A 318 -17.15 -9.82 -6.08
C LEU A 318 -18.53 -10.15 -5.52
N GLU A 319 -19.42 -9.17 -5.41
CA GLU A 319 -20.75 -9.31 -4.79
C GLU A 319 -21.77 -10.01 -5.70
N GLY A 320 -21.65 -9.85 -7.02
CA GLY A 320 -22.54 -10.43 -8.03
C GLY A 320 -22.38 -11.94 -8.19
N GLY A 321 -23.24 -12.55 -9.01
CA GLY A 321 -23.20 -13.99 -9.29
C GLY A 321 -21.92 -14.44 -10.00
N ILE A 322 -21.45 -15.66 -9.69
CA ILE A 322 -20.23 -16.23 -10.28
C ILE A 322 -20.40 -16.51 -11.78
N GLU A 323 -21.62 -16.80 -12.21
CA GLU A 323 -22.02 -17.01 -13.60
C GLU A 323 -21.83 -15.78 -14.49
N LEU A 324 -21.73 -14.59 -13.90
CA LEU A 324 -21.47 -13.34 -14.61
C LEU A 324 -19.97 -13.09 -14.82
N LEU A 325 -19.10 -13.88 -14.18
CA LEU A 325 -17.66 -13.68 -14.23
C LEU A 325 -17.05 -14.50 -15.36
N GLN A 326 -16.16 -13.84 -16.11
CA GLN A 326 -15.32 -14.47 -17.13
C GLN A 326 -13.86 -14.28 -16.76
N MET A 327 -13.04 -15.28 -17.10
CA MET A 327 -11.59 -15.17 -16.94
C MET A 327 -11.05 -14.03 -17.83
N PRO A 328 -10.19 -13.14 -17.30
CA PRO A 328 -9.50 -12.17 -18.12
C PRO A 328 -8.46 -12.84 -19.03
N PRO A 329 -7.84 -12.10 -19.96
CA PRO A 329 -6.60 -12.53 -20.59
C PRO A 329 -5.53 -12.87 -19.54
N LYS A 330 -4.65 -13.83 -19.86
CA LYS A 330 -3.53 -14.18 -18.99
C LYS A 330 -2.69 -12.93 -18.69
N PRO A 331 -2.52 -12.54 -17.43
CA PRO A 331 -1.68 -11.40 -17.09
C PRO A 331 -0.26 -11.66 -17.61
N ALA A 332 0.22 -10.80 -18.51
CA ALA A 332 1.57 -10.94 -19.03
C ALA A 332 2.57 -10.80 -17.87
N LEU A 333 3.49 -11.76 -17.75
CA LEU A 333 4.54 -11.67 -16.73
C LEU A 333 5.49 -10.54 -17.11
N TYR A 334 5.97 -9.84 -16.09
CA TYR A 334 7.07 -8.89 -16.22
C TYR A 334 8.26 -9.49 -17.01
N TYR A 335 8.57 -10.77 -16.77
CA TYR A 335 9.63 -11.50 -17.47
C TYR A 335 9.35 -11.75 -18.96
N ASP A 336 8.08 -11.87 -19.35
CA ASP A 336 7.72 -12.10 -20.74
C ASP A 336 7.77 -10.80 -21.55
N VAL A 337 7.45 -9.66 -20.93
CA VAL A 337 7.57 -8.33 -21.57
C VAL A 337 9.03 -7.98 -21.85
N LEU A 338 9.95 -8.27 -20.93
CA LEU A 338 11.39 -8.07 -21.16
C LEU A 338 11.93 -8.95 -22.30
N LYS A 339 11.47 -10.20 -22.40
CA LYS A 339 11.84 -11.09 -23.52
C LYS A 339 11.34 -10.59 -24.87
N VAL A 340 10.16 -9.96 -24.90
CA VAL A 340 9.61 -9.39 -26.14
C VAL A 340 10.40 -8.15 -26.57
N GLU A 341 10.79 -7.27 -25.65
CA GLU A 341 11.64 -6.10 -25.99
C GLU A 341 13.05 -6.50 -26.46
N ASP A 342 13.65 -7.54 -25.89
CA ASP A 342 14.93 -8.12 -26.37
C ASP A 342 14.80 -8.79 -27.74
N GLN A 343 13.63 -9.30 -28.12
CA GLN A 343 13.40 -9.87 -29.45
C GLN A 343 13.08 -8.82 -30.52
N VAL A 344 12.43 -7.72 -30.13
CA VAL A 344 12.13 -6.61 -31.05
C VAL A 344 13.38 -5.75 -31.31
N SER A 345 14.26 -5.58 -30.32
CA SER A 345 15.55 -4.89 -30.51
C SER A 345 16.54 -5.66 -31.41
N ASN A 346 16.39 -6.98 -31.52
CA ASN A 346 17.20 -7.83 -32.39
C ASN A 346 16.71 -7.93 -33.85
N GLN A 347 15.65 -7.22 -34.24
CA GLN A 347 15.12 -7.23 -35.62
C GLN A 347 15.41 -5.96 -36.44
N VAL A 348 16.14 -4.99 -35.91
CA VAL A 348 16.66 -3.85 -36.70
C VAL A 348 18.18 -3.98 -36.82
N GLY A 349 18.62 -4.85 -37.72
CA GLY A 349 20.02 -5.03 -38.05
C GLY A 349 20.54 -3.93 -38.98
N VAL A 350 21.58 -3.21 -38.55
CA VAL A 350 22.62 -2.60 -39.41
C VAL A 350 23.97 -2.82 -38.70
N PRO A 351 25.03 -3.26 -39.42
CA PRO A 351 26.10 -4.07 -38.82
C PRO A 351 27.15 -3.28 -38.05
N VAL A 352 27.71 -3.98 -37.05
CA VAL A 352 28.87 -3.60 -36.24
C VAL A 352 30.12 -3.50 -37.12
N SER A 353 30.75 -2.32 -37.16
CA SER A 353 32.17 -2.20 -37.50
C SER A 353 32.95 -1.89 -36.23
N SER A 354 33.76 -2.87 -35.83
CA SER A 354 34.77 -2.84 -34.79
C SER A 354 35.80 -1.72 -35.00
N LEU A 355 36.10 -0.97 -33.93
CA LEU A 355 37.40 -0.33 -33.74
C LEU A 355 37.74 -0.23 -32.26
N ASN A 356 38.86 -0.85 -31.91
CA ASN A 356 39.51 -0.89 -30.62
C ASN A 356 40.04 0.49 -30.19
N ALA A 357 40.01 0.74 -28.88
CA ALA A 357 41.07 1.35 -28.05
C ALA A 357 40.49 1.42 -26.62
N MET A 358 40.80 0.50 -25.71
CA MET A 358 41.99 0.55 -24.84
C MET A 358 42.46 1.98 -24.57
N ASP A 359 42.12 2.50 -23.39
CA ASP A 359 43.09 3.19 -22.55
C ASP A 359 42.74 3.00 -21.07
N THR A 360 43.67 2.32 -20.40
CA THR A 360 43.79 2.22 -18.95
C THR A 360 44.57 3.44 -18.48
N ILE A 361 44.27 4.00 -17.30
CA ILE A 361 45.25 4.34 -16.23
C ILE A 361 44.54 5.09 -15.07
N THR A 362 44.27 4.33 -14.02
CA THR A 362 44.64 4.46 -12.59
C THR A 362 44.96 5.79 -11.86
N LEU A 363 44.55 5.78 -10.56
CA LEU A 363 45.14 6.35 -9.32
C LEU A 363 44.89 7.85 -9.05
N THR A 364 44.57 8.40 -7.86
CA THR A 364 44.67 8.08 -6.41
C THR A 364 43.58 8.93 -5.69
N GLY A 365 43.03 8.66 -4.51
CA GLY A 365 43.66 8.40 -3.22
C GLY A 365 43.82 9.70 -2.39
N ARG A 366 42.78 10.11 -1.66
CA ARG A 366 42.82 10.68 -0.29
C ARG A 366 41.45 10.75 0.33
#